data_AF-A0A7Y3HYT0-F1
#
_entry.id   AF-A0A7Y3HYT0-F1
#
_cell.length_a   1.000
_cell.length_b   1.000
_cell.length_c   1.000
_cell.angle_alpha   90.00
_cell.angle_beta   90.00
_cell.angle_gamma   90.00
#
_symmetry.space_group_name_H-M   'P 1'
#
loop_
_entity.id
_entity.type
_entity.pdbx_description
1 polymer ?
#
loop_
_entity_poly.entity_id
_entity_poly.type
_entity_poly.pdbx_seq_one_letter_code
_entity_poly.pdbx_strand_id
1 'polypeptide(L)' 'STIFPPGILIGKVARFNRDEGDDYYKIDVELFSDMTSLKHVYLVRRRDAAEIKQLEKVVEDVEE' A
#
# COMPACT_ATOMS: atom_id res chain seq x y z
N SER A 1 -5.28 -0.33 3.04
CA SER A 1 -4.11 -0.97 2.40
C SER A 1 -3.07 -1.28 3.47
N THR A 2 -2.98 -2.55 3.86
CA THR A 2 -2.29 -3.01 5.09
C THR A 2 -0.92 -3.64 4.79
N ILE A 3 -0.51 -3.64 3.52
CA ILE A 3 0.63 -4.40 3.00
C ILE A 3 1.96 -3.67 3.26
N PHE A 4 1.98 -2.33 3.23
CA PHE A 4 3.18 -1.52 3.48
C PHE A 4 3.09 -0.79 4.82
N PRO A 5 4.17 -0.72 5.61
CA PRO A 5 4.22 0.16 6.77
C PRO A 5 4.31 1.63 6.35
N PRO A 6 3.82 2.56 7.18
CA PRO A 6 3.98 3.99 6.93
C PRO A 6 5.46 4.41 6.96
N GLY A 7 5.82 5.45 6.20
CA GLY A 7 7.17 6.03 6.21
C GLY A 7 8.13 5.48 5.14
N ILE A 8 7.67 4.61 4.24
CA ILE A 8 8.44 4.21 3.05
C ILE A 8 8.25 5.29 1.98
N LEU A 9 9.34 5.87 1.49
CA LEU A 9 9.32 6.72 0.29
C LEU A 9 8.86 5.85 -0.89
N ILE A 10 7.88 6.32 -1.66
CA ILE A 10 7.36 5.61 -2.84
C ILE A 10 7.83 6.30 -4.13
N GLY A 11 7.96 7.62 -4.11
CA GLY A 11 8.28 8.39 -5.30
C GLY A 11 7.87 9.85 -5.19
N LYS A 12 7.91 10.55 -6.32
CA LYS A 12 7.47 11.94 -6.46
C LYS A 12 6.17 11.98 -7.26
N VAL A 13 5.23 12.86 -6.88
CA VAL A 13 4.02 13.09 -7.68
C VAL A 13 4.41 13.72 -9.01
N ALA A 14 4.13 13.02 -10.11
CA ALA A 14 4.41 13.48 -11.47
C ALA A 14 3.22 14.28 -12.02
N ARG A 15 2.00 13.74 -11.88
CA ARG A 15 0.76 14.40 -12.30
C ARG A 15 -0.37 14.04 -11.35
N PHE A 16 -1.32 14.95 -11.23
CA PHE A 16 -2.61 14.67 -10.61
C PHE A 16 -3.67 15.09 -11.61
N ASN A 17 -4.55 14.17 -11.98
CA ASN A 17 -5.70 14.46 -12.83
C ASN A 17 -6.98 14.33 -12.00
N ARG A 18 -7.86 15.30 -12.17
CA ARG A 18 -9.20 15.31 -11.60
C ARG A 18 -10.15 15.45 -12.77
N ASP A 19 -10.72 14.34 -13.21
CA ASP A 19 -11.77 14.36 -14.21
C ASP A 19 -13.02 14.99 -13.57
N GLU A 20 -13.58 16.03 -14.20
CA GLU A 20 -14.78 16.74 -13.73
C GLU A 20 -15.99 15.80 -13.78
N GLY A 21 -16.20 15.05 -12.69
CA GLY A 21 -17.30 14.08 -12.56
C GLY A 21 -16.97 12.91 -11.65
N ASP A 22 -15.68 12.68 -11.36
CA ASP A 22 -15.24 11.60 -10.50
C ASP A 22 -14.88 12.11 -9.09
N ASP A 23 -15.37 11.39 -8.07
CA ASP A 23 -15.09 11.66 -6.64
C ASP A 23 -13.67 11.22 -6.22
N TYR A 24 -12.82 10.82 -7.17
CA TYR A 24 -11.50 10.29 -6.92
C TYR A 24 -10.42 11.03 -7.73
N TYR A 25 -9.25 11.17 -7.11
CA TYR A 25 -8.08 11.78 -7.74
C TYR A 25 -7.19 10.68 -8.34
N LYS A 26 -6.86 10.80 -9.62
CA LYS A 26 -5.83 9.96 -10.24
C LYS A 26 -4.49 10.65 -10.05
N ILE A 27 -3.58 10.03 -9.30
CA ILE A 27 -2.25 10.56 -9.03
C ILE A 27 -1.22 9.65 -9.70
N ASP A 28 -0.54 10.19 -10.71
CA ASP A 28 0.61 9.54 -11.33
C ASP A 28 1.85 9.84 -10.48
N VAL A 29 2.55 8.78 -10.06
CA VAL A 29 3.74 8.86 -9.21
C VAL A 29 4.95 8.31 -9.95
N GLU A 30 6.02 9.11 -10.04
CA GLU A 30 7.34 8.67 -10.48
C GLU A 30 8.03 7.96 -9.33
N LEU A 31 8.24 6.64 -9.47
CA LEU A 31 8.90 5.81 -8.46
C LEU A 31 10.37 6.23 -8.31
N PHE A 32 10.82 6.41 -7.06
CA PHE A 32 12.23 6.74 -6.78
C PHE A 32 13.17 5.52 -6.92
N SER A 33 12.60 4.31 -6.89
CA SER A 33 13.36 3.06 -6.96
C SER A 33 13.50 2.59 -8.40
N ASP A 34 14.74 2.48 -8.88
CA ASP A 34 15.05 1.77 -10.13
C ASP A 34 15.11 0.26 -9.86
N MET A 35 14.07 -0.46 -10.29
CA MET A 35 13.97 -1.92 -10.12
C MET A 35 14.88 -2.69 -11.08
N THR A 36 15.57 -2.01 -12.00
CA THR A 36 16.49 -2.64 -12.97
C THR A 36 17.80 -3.08 -12.31
N SER A 37 18.19 -2.51 -11.17
CA SER A 37 19.43 -2.82 -10.46
C SER A 37 19.20 -3.24 -9.00
N LEU A 38 18.57 -4.40 -8.80
CA LEU A 38 18.30 -4.96 -7.47
C LEU A 38 19.53 -5.69 -6.91
N LYS A 39 20.37 -4.98 -6.12
CA LYS A 39 21.49 -5.60 -5.37
C LYS A 39 21.13 -5.98 -3.93
N HIS A 40 20.33 -5.17 -3.25
CA HIS A 40 19.92 -5.41 -1.87
C HIS A 40 18.41 -5.24 -1.75
N VAL A 41 17.73 -6.29 -1.28
CA VAL A 41 16.27 -6.30 -1.07
C VAL A 41 16.00 -6.55 0.42
N TYR A 42 15.00 -5.84 0.94
CA TYR A 42 14.57 -5.97 2.34
C TYR A 42 13.17 -6.57 2.38
N LEU A 43 13.00 -7.65 3.14
CA LEU A 43 11.70 -8.28 3.34
C LEU A 43 11.02 -7.65 4.55
N VAL A 44 10.04 -6.78 4.30
CA VAL A 44 9.23 -6.19 5.37
C VAL A 44 8.09 -7.14 5.72
N ARG A 45 8.11 -7.71 6.93
CA ARG A 45 7.01 -8.51 7.48
C ARG A 45 6.39 -7.81 8.68
N ARG A 46 5.07 -7.60 8.66
CA ARG A 46 4.32 -7.26 9.88
C ARG A 46 4.30 -8.49 10.78
N ARG A 47 4.86 -8.37 12.00
CA ARG A 47 4.87 -9.45 12.99
C ARG A 47 3.45 -9.80 13.46
N ASP A 48 2.57 -8.81 13.47
CA ASP A 48 1.19 -8.93 13.96
C ASP A 48 0.19 -9.29 12.84
N ALA A 49 0.69 -9.62 11.63
CA ALA A 49 -0.16 -10.00 10.50
C ALA A 49 -1.02 -11.25 10.79
N ALA A 50 -0.51 -12.17 11.62
CA ALA A 50 -1.24 -13.36 12.03
C ALA A 50 -2.43 -13.01 12.95
N GLU A 51 -2.22 -12.10 13.89
CA GLU A 51 -3.26 -11.62 14.82
C GLU A 51 -4.32 -10.79 14.09
N ILE A 52 -3.92 -9.88 13.20
CA ILE A 52 -4.86 -9.10 12.39
C ILE A 52 -5.74 -10.03 11.54
N LYS A 53 -5.15 -11.04 10.89
CA LYS A 53 -5.93 -12.01 10.10
C LYS A 53 -6.88 -12.85 10.96
N GLN A 54 -6.49 -13.15 12.20
CA GLN A 54 -7.38 -13.81 13.16
C GLN A 54 -8.52 -12.89 13.58
N LEU A 55 -8.25 -11.63 13.88
CA LEU A 55 -9.26 -10.63 14.24
C LEU A 55 -10.23 -10.35 13.09
N GLU A 56 -9.74 -10.22 11.85
CA GLU A 56 -10.57 -10.07 10.65
C GLU A 56 -11.51 -11.27 10.48
N LYS A 57 -10.98 -12.49 10.66
CA LYS A 57 -11.80 -13.70 10.58
C LYS A 57 -12.85 -13.79 11.70
N VAL A 58 -12.49 -13.42 12.93
CA VAL A 58 -13.42 -13.41 14.07
C VAL A 58 -14.55 -12.40 13.85
N VAL A 59 -14.29 -11.26 13.22
CA VAL A 59 -15.34 -10.28 12.91
C VAL A 59 -16.29 -10.80 11.82
N GLU A 60 -15.80 -11.57 10.84
CA GLU A 60 -16.61 -12.18 9.79
C GLU A 60 -17.56 -13.27 10.32
N ASP A 61 -17.12 -14.08 11.30
CA ASP A 61 -17.94 -15.12 11.97
C ASP A 61 -19.05 -14.55 12.89
N VAL A 62 -19.04 -13.25 13.21
CA VAL A 62 -20.04 -12.60 14.09
C VAL A 62 -21.16 -11.91 13.29
N GLU A 63 -21.00 -11.79 11.97
CA GLU A 63 -22.02 -11.22 11.08
C GLU A 63 -22.91 -12.29 10.38
N GLU A 64 -22.69 -13.59 10.64
CA GLU A 64 -23.66 -14.68 10.37
C GLU A 64 -24.58 -14.96 11.58
#